data_AF-A0A3S0JCZ2-F1
#
_entry.id   AF-A0A3S0JCZ2-F1
#
_cell.length_a   1.000
_cell.length_b   1.000
_cell.length_c   1.000
_cell.angle_alpha   90.00
_cell.angle_beta   90.00
_cell.angle_gamma   90.00
#
_symmetry.space_group_name_H-M   'P 1'
#
loop_
_entity.id
_entity.type
_entity.pdbx_description
1 polymer ?
#
loop_
_entity_poly.entity_id
_entity_poly.type
_entity_poly.pdbx_seq_one_letter_code
_entity_poly.pdbx_strand_id
1 'polypeptide(L)'
;MNDLAAKQSSWIGMRQFYQELIEKYHWQQEPMIVLLDQLRQAKFHEKFYASGSHEAVGVSTAAEYLQRLVNNMVYIVYNPAADRFELHYQQGQGNTKRTETCAPKFIASRFEAIESWLRGLDTSGTE
;
A
#
# COMPACT_ATOMS: atom_id res chain seq x y z
N MET A 1 -19.34 13.06 -2.38
CA MET A 1 -18.52 12.58 -1.24
C MET A 1 -17.26 13.45 -1.21
N ASN A 2 -16.84 13.97 -0.05
CA ASN A 2 -15.58 14.73 0.04
C ASN A 2 -14.40 13.76 -0.22
N ASP A 3 -13.38 14.20 -0.95
CA ASP A 3 -12.17 13.44 -1.30
C ASP A 3 -11.50 12.81 -0.06
N LEU A 4 -11.42 13.54 1.05
CA LEU A 4 -10.91 13.00 2.32
C LEU A 4 -11.74 11.81 2.83
N ALA A 5 -13.07 11.90 2.75
CA ALA A 5 -13.96 10.82 3.17
C ALA A 5 -13.83 9.59 2.25
N ALA A 6 -13.61 9.80 0.95
CA ALA A 6 -13.36 8.72 0.00
C ALA A 6 -12.05 7.98 0.31
N LYS A 7 -10.96 8.73 0.60
CA LYS A 7 -9.70 8.14 1.05
C LYS A 7 -9.91 7.34 2.32
N GLN A 8 -10.46 7.95 3.36
CA GLN A 8 -10.72 7.28 4.65
C GLN A 8 -11.55 5.98 4.47
N SER A 9 -12.59 6.03 3.63
CA SER A 9 -13.41 4.86 3.31
C SER A 9 -12.60 3.73 2.67
N SER A 10 -11.68 4.05 1.74
CA SER A 10 -10.81 3.04 1.11
C SER A 10 -9.91 2.31 2.12
N TRP A 11 -9.40 3.02 3.13
CA TRP A 11 -8.57 2.42 4.19
C TRP A 11 -9.38 1.56 5.15
N ILE A 12 -10.60 1.97 5.47
CA ILE A 12 -11.54 1.14 6.26
C ILE A 12 -11.85 -0.16 5.51
N GLY A 13 -12.13 -0.06 4.21
CA GLY A 13 -12.36 -1.23 3.35
C GLY A 13 -11.18 -2.18 3.33
N MET A 14 -9.94 -1.67 3.24
CA MET A 14 -8.74 -2.52 3.32
C MET A 14 -8.58 -3.22 4.66
N ARG A 15 -8.91 -2.54 5.76
CA ARG A 15 -8.86 -3.19 7.08
C ARG A 15 -9.87 -4.33 7.16
N GLN A 16 -11.10 -4.12 6.70
CA GLN A 16 -12.14 -5.14 6.65
C GLN A 16 -11.74 -6.33 5.76
N PHE A 17 -11.13 -6.05 4.62
CA PHE A 17 -10.61 -7.07 3.71
C PHE A 17 -9.60 -8.01 4.41
N TYR A 18 -8.59 -7.47 5.10
CA TYR A 18 -7.63 -8.32 5.81
C TYR A 18 -8.23 -9.02 7.04
N GLN A 19 -9.21 -8.39 7.72
CA GLN A 19 -9.95 -9.09 8.78
C GLN A 19 -10.69 -10.31 8.22
N GLU A 20 -11.32 -10.20 7.06
CA GLU A 20 -11.96 -11.36 6.40
C GLU A 20 -10.93 -12.44 6.05
N LEU A 21 -9.77 -12.08 5.49
CA LEU A 21 -8.69 -13.04 5.18
C LEU A 21 -8.22 -13.81 6.43
N ILE A 22 -8.10 -13.13 7.57
CA ILE A 22 -7.68 -13.75 8.84
C ILE A 22 -8.81 -14.61 9.42
N GLU A 23 -10.00 -14.04 9.59
CA GLU A 23 -11.07 -14.66 10.38
C GLU A 23 -11.77 -15.79 9.62
N LYS A 24 -12.03 -15.60 8.33
CA LYS A 24 -12.80 -16.54 7.51
C LYS A 24 -11.92 -17.53 6.75
N TYR A 25 -10.75 -17.07 6.29
CA TYR A 25 -9.86 -17.89 5.47
C TYR A 25 -8.64 -18.40 6.25
N HIS A 26 -8.44 -17.97 7.50
CA HIS A 26 -7.33 -18.38 8.37
C HIS A 26 -5.95 -18.09 7.75
N TRP A 27 -5.84 -17.03 6.95
CA TRP A 27 -4.57 -16.61 6.37
C TRP A 27 -3.75 -15.83 7.41
N GLN A 28 -2.43 -16.06 7.41
CA GLN A 28 -1.47 -15.37 8.29
C GLN A 28 -1.23 -13.94 7.80
N GLN A 29 -2.17 -13.04 8.07
CA GLN A 29 -2.19 -11.65 7.55
C GLN A 29 -2.30 -10.60 8.67
N GLU A 30 -2.16 -10.97 9.94
CA GLU A 30 -2.10 -10.05 11.08
C GLU A 30 -1.06 -8.93 10.88
N PRO A 31 0.12 -9.20 10.29
CA PRO A 31 1.09 -8.14 9.97
C PRO A 31 0.52 -7.07 9.02
N MET A 32 -0.38 -7.41 8.09
CA MET A 32 -1.04 -6.42 7.23
C MET A 32 -1.94 -5.47 8.03
N ILE A 33 -2.63 -5.95 9.07
CA ILE A 33 -3.41 -5.08 9.97
C ILE A 33 -2.48 -4.10 10.70
N VAL A 34 -1.36 -4.59 11.22
CA VAL A 34 -0.36 -3.78 11.91
C VAL A 34 0.28 -2.74 10.96
N LEU A 35 0.50 -3.10 9.69
CA LEU A 35 0.95 -2.19 8.64
C LEU A 35 -0.09 -1.08 8.36
N LEU A 36 -1.37 -1.43 8.22
CA LEU A 36 -2.43 -0.44 7.99
C LEU A 36 -2.53 0.57 9.15
N ASP A 37 -2.36 0.11 10.39
CA ASP A 37 -2.32 1.00 11.56
C ASP A 37 -1.09 1.94 11.54
N GLN A 38 0.07 1.43 11.18
CA GLN A 38 1.28 2.24 11.02
C GLN A 38 1.11 3.31 9.92
N LEU A 39 0.55 2.94 8.76
CA LEU A 39 0.27 3.87 7.65
C LEU A 39 -0.76 4.92 8.06
N ARG A 40 -1.77 4.53 8.86
CA ARG A 40 -2.74 5.47 9.43
C ARG A 40 -2.07 6.47 10.37
N GLN A 41 -1.18 6.02 11.26
CA GLN A 41 -0.39 6.90 12.13
C GLN A 41 0.48 7.87 11.33
N ALA A 42 1.03 7.43 10.19
CA ALA A 42 1.75 8.28 9.24
C ALA A 42 0.84 9.15 8.35
N LYS A 43 -0.47 9.20 8.62
CA LYS A 43 -1.49 9.99 7.91
C LYS A 43 -1.65 9.66 6.42
N PHE A 44 -1.32 8.43 5.99
CA PHE A 44 -1.51 8.02 4.60
C PHE A 44 -2.98 8.08 4.18
N HIS A 45 -3.89 7.81 5.11
CA HIS A 45 -5.34 7.87 4.91
C HIS A 45 -5.91 9.27 4.61
N GLU A 46 -5.14 10.33 4.83
CA GLU A 46 -5.51 11.70 4.47
C GLU A 46 -4.99 12.06 3.06
N LYS A 47 -3.94 11.37 2.61
CA LYS A 47 -3.13 11.74 1.43
C LYS A 47 -3.40 10.84 0.22
N PHE A 48 -3.63 9.55 0.46
CA PHE A 48 -3.61 8.50 -0.56
C PHE A 48 -4.83 7.59 -0.45
N TYR A 49 -5.15 6.96 -1.57
CA TYR A 49 -6.15 5.91 -1.68
C TYR A 49 -5.50 4.55 -1.48
N ALA A 50 -6.21 3.66 -0.78
CA ALA A 50 -5.86 2.26 -0.65
C ALA A 50 -6.73 1.39 -1.57
N SER A 51 -6.21 0.25 -1.96
CA SER A 51 -6.90 -0.71 -2.82
C SER A 51 -6.38 -2.13 -2.60
N GLY A 52 -7.25 -3.12 -2.78
CA GLY A 52 -6.86 -4.52 -2.69
C GLY A 52 -6.48 -5.06 -4.06
N SER A 53 -5.46 -5.91 -4.12
CA SER A 53 -5.17 -6.78 -5.26
C SER A 53 -4.62 -8.09 -4.73
N HIS A 54 -5.42 -9.16 -4.79
CA HIS A 54 -5.11 -10.44 -4.13
C HIS A 54 -4.78 -10.20 -2.65
N GLU A 55 -3.55 -10.49 -2.20
CA GLU A 55 -3.09 -10.29 -0.82
C GLU A 55 -2.43 -8.92 -0.59
N ALA A 56 -2.21 -8.13 -1.64
CA ALA A 56 -1.48 -6.88 -1.56
C ALA A 56 -2.40 -5.68 -1.29
N VAL A 57 -1.88 -4.71 -0.53
CA VAL A 57 -2.44 -3.37 -0.45
C VAL A 57 -1.74 -2.48 -1.46
N GLY A 58 -2.49 -2.00 -2.43
CA GLY A 58 -2.06 -0.98 -3.38
C GLY A 58 -2.35 0.42 -2.83
N VAL A 59 -1.32 1.25 -2.76
CA VAL A 59 -1.42 2.67 -2.37
C VAL A 59 -1.19 3.54 -3.60
N SER A 60 -2.04 4.55 -3.81
CA SER A 60 -1.93 5.48 -4.93
C SER A 60 -2.50 6.86 -4.61
N THR A 61 -2.11 7.88 -5.37
CA THR A 61 -2.78 9.19 -5.39
C THR A 61 -4.15 9.14 -6.09
N ALA A 62 -4.40 8.09 -6.88
CA ALA A 62 -5.60 7.93 -7.67
C ALA A 62 -6.63 6.99 -7.04
N ALA A 63 -7.88 7.46 -6.95
CA ALA A 63 -9.01 6.67 -6.48
C ALA A 63 -9.43 5.62 -7.50
N GLU A 64 -9.50 6.00 -8.78
CA GLU A 64 -10.11 5.20 -9.83
C GLU A 64 -9.10 4.28 -10.52
N TYR A 65 -9.56 3.08 -10.91
CA TYR A 65 -8.72 2.08 -11.57
C TYR A 65 -8.00 2.64 -12.82
N LEU A 66 -8.71 3.33 -13.71
CA LEU A 66 -8.13 3.88 -14.93
C LEU A 66 -7.01 4.89 -14.66
N GLN A 67 -7.14 5.67 -13.58
CA GLN A 67 -6.11 6.62 -13.18
C GLN A 67 -4.90 5.90 -12.57
N ARG A 68 -5.10 4.79 -11.87
CA ARG A 68 -4.01 3.96 -11.33
C ARG A 68 -3.14 3.30 -12.40
N LEU A 69 -3.66 3.12 -13.62
CA LEU A 69 -2.88 2.61 -14.76
C LEU A 69 -1.73 3.54 -15.17
N VAL A 70 -1.83 4.84 -14.84
CA VAL A 70 -0.85 5.86 -15.24
C VAL A 70 -0.17 6.56 -14.06
N ASN A 71 -0.73 6.46 -12.86
CA ASN A 71 -0.16 7.06 -11.65
C ASN A 71 0.80 6.11 -10.96
N ASN A 72 1.74 6.67 -10.20
CA ASN A 72 2.61 5.87 -9.34
C ASN A 72 1.79 5.09 -8.30
N MET A 73 2.20 3.85 -8.07
CA MET A 73 1.62 2.96 -7.08
C MET A 73 2.70 2.27 -6.27
N VAL A 74 2.35 1.87 -5.05
CA VAL A 74 3.11 0.90 -4.28
C VAL A 74 2.18 -0.22 -3.89
N TYR A 75 2.50 -1.46 -4.30
CA TYR A 75 1.88 -2.65 -3.73
C TYR A 75 2.73 -3.16 -2.58
N ILE A 76 2.12 -3.40 -1.44
CA ILE A 76 2.77 -3.97 -0.28
C ILE A 76 2.10 -5.32 0.01
N VAL A 77 2.90 -6.39 0.01
CA VAL A 77 2.44 -7.75 0.27
C VAL A 77 3.25 -8.34 1.42
N TYR A 78 2.58 -9.07 2.30
CA TYR A 78 3.24 -9.82 3.36
C TYR A 78 3.58 -11.23 2.88
N ASN A 79 4.83 -11.64 3.08
CA ASN A 79 5.29 -12.99 2.85
C ASN A 79 5.41 -13.73 4.19
N PRO A 80 4.44 -14.59 4.56
CA PRO A 80 4.43 -15.28 5.85
C PRO A 80 5.57 -16.30 5.99
N ALA A 81 6.04 -16.88 4.88
CA ALA A 81 7.13 -17.86 4.92
C ALA A 81 8.49 -17.22 5.28
N ALA A 82 8.66 -15.93 4.97
CA ALA A 82 9.90 -15.18 5.22
C ALA A 82 9.75 -14.09 6.29
N ASP A 83 8.58 -13.98 6.93
CA ASP A 83 8.23 -12.95 7.92
C ASP A 83 8.68 -11.54 7.50
N ARG A 84 8.29 -11.14 6.28
CA ARG A 84 8.71 -9.86 5.69
C ARG A 84 7.69 -9.30 4.73
N PHE A 85 7.73 -8.00 4.52
CA PHE A 85 7.01 -7.34 3.44
C PHE A 85 7.84 -7.25 2.18
N GLU A 86 7.16 -7.33 1.04
CA GLU A 86 7.69 -6.99 -0.28
C GLU A 86 6.92 -5.77 -0.80
N LEU A 87 7.65 -4.73 -1.18
CA LEU A 87 7.13 -3.47 -1.68
C LEU A 87 7.46 -3.39 -3.16
N HIS A 88 6.44 -3.33 -3.99
CA HIS A 88 6.57 -3.20 -5.44
C HIS A 88 6.20 -1.77 -5.83
N TYR A 89 7.20 -0.98 -6.19
CA TYR A 89 7.05 0.39 -6.67
C TYR A 89 6.78 0.34 -8.18
N GLN A 90 5.61 0.82 -8.59
CA GLN A 90 5.13 0.74 -9.97
C GLN A 90 4.86 2.12 -10.55
N GLN A 91 5.29 2.33 -11.80
CA GLN A 91 5.01 3.53 -12.57
C GLN A 91 3.81 3.26 -13.48
N GLY A 92 2.62 3.34 -12.90
CA GLY A 92 1.40 2.75 -13.46
C GLY A 92 1.25 1.28 -13.08
N GLN A 93 0.01 0.84 -12.89
CA GLN A 93 -0.29 -0.54 -12.48
C GLN A 93 0.33 -1.59 -13.43
N GLY A 94 1.06 -2.55 -12.86
CA GLY A 94 1.72 -3.64 -13.58
C GLY A 94 3.12 -3.32 -14.11
N ASN A 95 3.56 -2.06 -14.07
CA ASN A 95 4.89 -1.62 -14.51
C ASN A 95 5.82 -1.46 -13.30
N THR A 96 6.18 -2.58 -12.65
CA THR A 96 7.09 -2.59 -11.51
C THR A 96 8.48 -2.11 -11.94
N LYS A 97 8.95 -1.04 -11.29
CA LYS A 97 10.29 -0.45 -11.50
C LYS A 97 11.28 -0.90 -10.44
N ARG A 98 10.82 -1.03 -9.20
CA ARG A 98 11.65 -1.40 -8.06
C ARG A 98 10.88 -2.33 -7.14
N THR A 99 11.57 -3.34 -6.61
CA THR A 99 11.08 -4.15 -5.51
C THR A 99 12.02 -3.99 -4.32
N GLU A 100 11.47 -3.80 -3.14
CA GLU A 100 12.21 -3.74 -1.87
C GLU A 100 11.62 -4.78 -0.92
N THR A 101 12.45 -5.45 -0.13
CA THR A 101 11.95 -6.26 1.00
C THR A 101 12.31 -5.62 2.32
N CYS A 102 11.43 -5.77 3.31
CA CYS A 102 11.71 -5.24 4.64
C CYS A 102 10.99 -6.00 5.75
N ALA A 103 11.48 -5.83 6.98
CA ALA A 103 10.86 -6.40 8.16
C ALA A 103 9.44 -5.86 8.39
N PRO A 104 8.58 -6.59 9.13
CA PRO A 104 7.19 -6.20 9.38
C PRO A 104 6.99 -4.87 10.13
N LYS A 105 8.05 -4.37 10.76
CA LYS A 105 8.05 -3.07 11.42
C LYS A 105 8.68 -2.02 10.52
N PHE A 106 7.88 -1.09 10.01
CA PHE A 106 8.39 0.00 9.19
C PHE A 106 9.10 1.04 10.07
N ILE A 107 10.17 1.61 9.51
CA ILE A 107 10.88 2.76 10.07
C ILE A 107 10.43 4.04 9.35
N ALA A 108 10.63 5.20 9.98
CA ALA A 108 10.17 6.49 9.47
C ALA A 108 10.60 6.76 8.01
N SER A 109 11.87 6.50 7.69
CA SER A 109 12.42 6.70 6.34
C SER A 109 11.73 5.86 5.26
N ARG A 110 11.09 4.74 5.62
CA ARG A 110 10.33 3.94 4.66
C ARG A 110 9.00 4.59 4.29
N PHE A 111 8.32 5.22 5.25
CA PHE A 111 7.11 5.98 4.93
C PHE A 111 7.45 7.18 4.01
N GLU A 112 8.56 7.85 4.27
CA GLU A 112 9.06 8.95 3.44
C GLU A 112 9.39 8.48 2.02
N ALA A 113 10.06 7.34 1.87
CA ALA A 113 10.39 6.76 0.56
C ALA A 113 9.12 6.41 -0.23
N ILE A 114 8.13 5.79 0.41
CA ILE A 114 6.83 5.48 -0.22
C ILE A 114 6.12 6.77 -0.62
N GLU A 115 6.02 7.75 0.26
CA GLU A 115 5.36 9.04 -0.04
C GLU A 115 6.07 9.78 -1.18
N SER A 116 7.40 9.81 -1.18
CA SER A 116 8.22 10.42 -2.24
C SER A 116 7.94 9.76 -3.60
N TRP A 117 7.92 8.43 -3.65
CA TRP A 117 7.56 7.68 -4.86
C TRP A 117 6.16 8.00 -5.35
N LEU A 118 5.16 7.93 -4.46
CA LEU A 118 3.75 8.17 -4.83
C LEU A 118 3.52 9.58 -5.37
N ARG A 119 4.34 10.55 -4.96
CA ARG A 119 4.30 11.94 -5.45
C ARG A 119 5.15 12.18 -6.70
N GLY A 120 5.88 11.18 -7.18
CA GLY A 120 6.78 11.31 -8.32
C GLY A 120 8.03 12.14 -8.03
N LEU A 121 8.42 12.27 -6.77
CA LEU A 121 9.62 13.00 -6.34
C LEU A 121 10.88 12.11 -6.39
N ASP A 122 10.70 10.79 -6.30
CA ASP A 122 11.75 9.80 -6.50
C ASP A 122 11.71 9.31 -7.95
N THR A 123 12.69 9.73 -8.76
CA THR A 123 12.87 9.30 -10.16
C THR A 123 13.95 8.23 -10.31
N SER A 124 14.41 7.60 -9.22
CA SER A 124 15.42 6.55 -9.28
C SER A 124 14.87 5.32 -10.03
N GLY A 125 15.06 5.31 -11.36
CA GLY A 125 14.55 4.29 -12.27
C GLY A 125 14.17 4.77 -13.68
N THR A 126 14.31 6.06 -14.02
CA THR A 126 14.33 6.51 -15.42
C THR A 126 15.75 6.49 -15.96
N GLU A 127 16.19 5.31 -16.41
CA GLU A 127 17.21 5.17 -17.48
C GLU A 127 16.53 4.67 -18.75
#